data_AF-A0A1I7XL37-F1
#
_entry.id   AF-A0A1I7XL37-F1
#
_cell.length_a   1.000
_cell.length_b   1.000
_cell.length_c   1.000
_cell.angle_alpha   90.00
_cell.angle_beta   90.00
_cell.angle_gamma   90.00
#
_symmetry.space_group_name_H-M   'P 1'
#
loop_
_entity.id
_entity.type
_entity.pdbx_description
1 polymer ?
#
loop_
_entity_poly.entity_id
_entity_poly.type
_entity_poly.pdbx_seq_one_letter_code
_entity_poly.pdbx_strand_id
1 'polypeptide(L)'
;MAFSVALGFDTYVVIRHGVTNSCSNNNSSSASDSGISYGTVIPYSQLACYFCNDVTAPGNSTSDRTLDQQCTVSRPGLSMIASGVAVELLSSVLQYPEPLDTPANIGEPDDTTSLLGATPHQIRGYVFRFSQMTPCVRRFNKCVACGSSVTEAYAANGWKFVKEVMNSPSFLEEVSGLDKLQASVDNVQIEFSDSDSVMSL
;
A
#
# COMPACT_ATOMS: atom_id res chain seq x y z
N MET A 1 1.79 -14.77 -5.17
CA MET A 1 2.41 -13.44 -5.31
C MET A 1 1.52 -12.55 -6.17
N ALA A 2 1.35 -11.29 -5.82
CA ALA A 2 0.52 -10.35 -6.59
C ALA A 2 1.29 -9.04 -6.83
N PHE A 3 1.07 -8.43 -7.99
CA PHE A 3 1.57 -7.11 -8.35
C PHE A 3 0.42 -6.22 -8.81
N SER A 4 0.39 -4.98 -8.35
CA SER A 4 -0.50 -3.95 -8.90
C SER A 4 0.29 -2.98 -9.74
N VAL A 5 -0.22 -2.69 -10.93
CA VAL A 5 0.28 -1.65 -11.82
C VAL A 5 -0.85 -0.66 -12.03
N ALA A 6 -0.62 0.61 -11.74
CA ALA A 6 -1.59 1.67 -11.96
C ALA A 6 -0.94 2.85 -12.68
N LEU A 7 -1.73 3.50 -13.53
CA LEU A 7 -1.30 4.60 -14.39
C LEU A 7 -2.06 5.87 -14.00
N GLY A 8 -1.34 6.98 -13.89
CA GLY A 8 -1.89 8.33 -13.88
C GLY A 8 -1.77 8.98 -15.26
N PHE A 9 -1.86 10.32 -15.29
CA PHE A 9 -1.67 11.08 -16.53
C PHE A 9 -0.23 11.01 -17.05
N ASP A 10 0.75 11.30 -16.19
CA ASP A 10 2.19 11.32 -16.48
C ASP A 10 3.03 10.52 -15.44
N THR A 11 2.35 9.75 -14.59
CA THR A 11 2.95 8.93 -13.54
C THR A 11 2.50 7.48 -13.63
N TYR A 12 3.26 6.58 -13.02
CA TYR A 12 2.86 5.19 -12.82
C TYR A 12 3.33 4.68 -11.47
N VAL A 13 2.68 3.62 -10.99
CA VAL A 13 3.10 2.89 -9.80
C VAL A 13 3.05 1.39 -10.05
N VAL A 14 4.09 0.69 -9.62
CA VAL A 14 4.14 -0.77 -9.52
C VAL A 14 4.32 -1.12 -8.05
N ILE A 15 3.49 -2.00 -7.51
CA ILE A 15 3.54 -2.45 -6.11
C ILE A 15 3.54 -3.96 -6.09
N ARG A 16 4.48 -4.58 -5.37
CA ARG A 16 4.38 -6.00 -5.04
C ARG A 16 3.76 -6.18 -3.66
N HIS A 17 2.74 -7.01 -3.56
CA HIS A 17 1.97 -7.17 -2.33
C HIS A 17 2.58 -8.26 -1.45
N GLY A 18 2.71 -7.97 -0.16
CA GLY A 18 3.08 -8.96 0.85
C GLY A 18 1.91 -9.90 1.16
N VAL A 19 2.21 -11.17 1.41
CA VAL A 19 1.22 -12.18 1.82
C VAL A 19 1.55 -12.66 3.23
N THR A 20 0.56 -12.69 4.13
CA THR A 20 0.73 -13.38 5.41
C THR A 20 0.56 -14.87 5.19
N ASN A 21 1.56 -15.66 5.53
CA ASN A 21 1.37 -17.11 5.57
C ASN A 21 0.73 -17.47 6.91
N SER A 22 -0.51 -17.99 6.89
CA SER A 22 -1.23 -18.41 8.11
C SER A 22 -0.53 -19.55 8.86
N CYS A 23 0.46 -20.20 8.23
CA CYS A 23 1.23 -21.32 8.77
C CYS A 23 2.32 -20.91 9.77
N SER A 24 2.71 -19.64 9.84
CA SER A 24 3.79 -19.16 10.73
C SER A 24 3.30 -18.71 12.11
N ASN A 25 2.07 -19.07 12.49
CA ASN A 25 1.41 -18.68 13.74
C ASN A 25 1.89 -19.46 14.98
N ASN A 26 3.19 -19.63 15.14
CA ASN A 26 3.78 -19.98 16.44
C ASN A 26 5.02 -19.11 16.66
N ASN A 27 4.84 -18.06 17.46
CA ASN A 27 5.87 -17.16 18.03
C ASN A 27 6.16 -15.83 17.30
N SER A 28 5.15 -14.99 17.16
CA SER A 28 5.38 -13.56 17.36
C SER A 28 4.22 -12.98 18.16
N SER A 29 4.46 -12.97 19.48
CA SER A 29 3.98 -11.99 20.45
C SER A 29 3.38 -10.74 19.80
N SER A 30 2.23 -10.35 20.35
CA SER A 30 1.73 -8.99 20.48
C SER A 30 2.72 -7.96 19.94
N ALA A 31 2.26 -7.10 19.01
CA ALA A 31 2.93 -5.86 18.67
C ALA A 31 3.05 -5.01 19.96
N SER A 32 3.99 -5.38 20.82
CA SER A 32 4.58 -4.51 21.79
C SER A 32 5.35 -3.51 20.96
N ASP A 33 4.96 -2.26 21.17
CA ASP A 33 5.70 -1.06 20.87
C ASP A 33 7.08 -1.13 21.55
N SER A 34 7.92 -2.02 21.03
CA SER A 34 9.24 -2.35 21.53
C SER A 34 10.22 -1.78 20.54
N GLY A 35 10.65 -0.55 20.83
CA GLY A 35 11.88 0.07 20.40
C GLY A 35 12.27 -0.23 18.96
N ILE A 36 11.97 0.71 18.06
CA ILE A 36 12.43 0.74 16.68
C ILE A 36 13.96 0.56 16.64
N SER A 37 14.42 -0.68 16.51
CA SER A 37 15.72 -0.95 15.89
C SER A 37 15.47 -0.86 14.39
N TYR A 38 15.79 0.32 13.83
CA TYR A 38 15.61 0.73 12.44
C TYR A 38 16.38 -0.19 11.48
N GLY A 39 15.87 -1.41 11.29
CA GLY A 39 16.32 -2.33 10.25
C GLY A 39 15.81 -1.80 8.92
N THR A 40 16.75 -1.43 8.05
CA THR A 40 16.53 -1.01 6.67
C THR A 40 15.75 -2.02 5.83
N VAL A 41 15.38 -3.19 6.34
CA VAL A 41 14.76 -4.26 5.55
C VAL A 41 13.38 -4.63 6.12
N ILE A 42 12.36 -4.66 5.25
CA ILE A 42 11.00 -5.12 5.55
C ILE A 42 10.81 -6.50 4.95
N PRO A 43 10.41 -7.52 5.75
CA PRO A 43 10.17 -8.86 5.25
C PRO A 43 8.94 -8.91 4.33
N TYR A 44 8.91 -9.86 3.39
CA TYR A 44 7.82 -9.99 2.41
C TYR A 44 6.44 -10.03 3.06
N SER A 45 6.29 -10.78 4.16
CA SER A 45 5.03 -10.94 4.87
C SER A 45 4.48 -9.65 5.47
N GLN A 46 5.31 -8.61 5.65
CA GLN A 46 4.94 -7.31 6.20
C GLN A 46 4.89 -6.21 5.14
N LEU A 47 5.04 -6.53 3.85
CA LEU A 47 4.91 -5.52 2.79
C LEU A 47 3.45 -5.05 2.67
N ALA A 48 3.29 -3.74 2.53
CA ALA A 48 1.98 -3.13 2.37
C ALA A 48 1.33 -3.51 1.03
N CYS A 49 0.01 -3.63 1.01
CA CYS A 49 -0.75 -3.73 -0.22
C CYS A 49 -1.05 -2.34 -0.80
N TYR A 50 -1.71 -2.28 -1.96
CA TYR A 50 -2.12 -1.04 -2.60
C TYR A 50 -2.98 -0.14 -1.69
N PHE A 51 -3.88 -0.73 -0.91
CA PHE A 51 -4.82 -0.03 -0.01
C PHE A 51 -4.26 0.26 1.40
N CYS A 52 -3.01 -0.12 1.69
CA CYS A 52 -2.44 0.14 3.02
C CYS A 52 -2.12 1.61 3.28
N ASN A 53 -1.96 2.40 2.22
CA ASN A 53 -1.69 3.84 2.32
C ASN A 53 -2.95 4.69 2.16
N ASP A 54 -4.10 4.05 1.94
CA ASP A 54 -5.37 4.76 1.80
C ASP A 54 -6.03 4.87 3.18
N VAL A 55 -6.59 6.05 3.47
CA VAL A 55 -7.29 6.35 4.72
C VAL A 55 -8.81 6.26 4.56
N THR A 56 -9.31 5.86 3.39
CA THR A 56 -10.74 5.63 3.14
C THR A 56 -10.96 4.27 2.47
N ALA A 57 -12.14 3.69 2.65
CA ALA A 57 -12.55 2.52 1.89
C ALA A 57 -12.78 2.90 0.41
N PRO A 58 -12.50 1.98 -0.54
CA PRO A 58 -12.77 2.22 -1.94
C PRO A 58 -14.28 2.36 -2.19
N GLY A 59 -14.73 3.59 -2.43
CA GLY A 59 -16.10 3.91 -2.84
C GLY A 59 -16.32 3.80 -4.35
N ASN A 60 -17.56 3.99 -4.81
CA ASN A 60 -17.88 4.06 -6.24
C ASN A 60 -17.31 5.36 -6.83
N SER A 61 -16.12 5.30 -7.42
CA SER A 61 -15.48 6.45 -8.05
C SER A 61 -16.04 6.77 -9.45
N THR A 62 -17.01 6.00 -9.94
CA THR A 62 -17.62 6.13 -11.28
C THR A 62 -18.94 6.90 -11.27
N SER A 63 -19.68 6.92 -10.15
CA SER A 63 -21.01 7.55 -10.08
C SER A 63 -20.97 9.07 -10.19
N ASP A 64 -19.91 9.71 -9.69
CA ASP A 64 -19.79 11.17 -9.61
C ASP A 64 -18.75 11.77 -10.59
N ARG A 65 -18.30 10.97 -11.57
CA ARG A 65 -17.35 11.41 -12.60
C ARG A 65 -18.05 11.59 -13.94
N THR A 66 -17.82 12.74 -14.58
CA THR A 66 -18.19 12.94 -15.98
C THR A 66 -17.40 11.97 -16.88
N LEU A 67 -17.89 11.66 -18.09
CA LEU A 67 -17.31 10.63 -18.97
C LEU A 67 -15.78 10.80 -19.18
N ASP A 68 -15.31 12.06 -19.27
CA ASP A 68 -13.89 12.42 -19.41
C ASP A 68 -13.06 12.22 -18.13
N GLN A 69 -13.68 12.14 -16.96
CA GLN A 69 -13.03 11.82 -15.69
C GLN A 69 -13.00 10.31 -15.40
N GLN A 70 -13.81 9.52 -16.11
CA GLN A 70 -13.81 8.06 -16.04
C GLN A 70 -12.67 7.45 -16.87
N CYS A 71 -12.26 8.14 -17.95
CA CYS A 71 -11.10 7.77 -18.75
C CYS A 71 -9.84 8.44 -18.19
N THR A 72 -8.93 7.68 -17.59
CA THR A 72 -7.59 8.19 -17.33
C THR A 72 -6.90 8.45 -18.67
N VAL A 73 -6.91 9.70 -19.13
CA VAL A 73 -6.02 10.12 -20.21
C VAL A 73 -4.60 9.94 -19.68
N SER A 74 -3.84 9.03 -20.27
CA SER A 74 -2.46 8.75 -19.90
C SER A 74 -1.57 9.03 -21.10
N ARG A 75 -0.36 9.55 -20.84
CA ARG A 75 0.65 9.70 -21.89
C ARG A 75 0.95 8.31 -22.48
N PRO A 76 0.89 8.12 -23.82
CA PRO A 76 0.91 6.79 -24.43
C PRO A 76 2.12 5.89 -24.06
N GLY A 77 3.27 6.49 -23.75
CA GLY A 77 4.48 5.75 -23.35
C GLY A 77 4.41 5.14 -21.94
N LEU A 78 3.50 5.58 -21.07
CA LEU A 78 3.44 5.13 -19.69
C LEU A 78 3.11 3.64 -19.56
N SER A 79 2.18 3.14 -20.36
CA SER A 79 1.75 1.75 -20.30
C SER A 79 2.92 0.81 -20.59
N MET A 80 3.76 1.14 -21.57
CA MET A 80 4.95 0.37 -21.92
C MET A 80 5.99 0.42 -20.81
N ILE A 81 6.29 1.61 -20.26
CA ILE A 81 7.27 1.76 -19.18
C ILE A 81 6.82 0.98 -17.94
N ALA A 82 5.58 1.19 -17.49
CA ALA A 82 5.05 0.55 -16.29
C ALA A 82 4.99 -0.98 -16.43
N SER A 83 4.58 -1.48 -17.60
CA SER A 83 4.52 -2.92 -17.87
C SER A 83 5.92 -3.54 -17.89
N GLY A 84 6.88 -2.90 -18.54
CA GLY A 84 8.27 -3.36 -18.57
C GLY A 84 8.87 -3.42 -17.16
N VAL A 85 8.72 -2.34 -16.39
CA VAL A 85 9.19 -2.26 -14.99
C VAL A 85 8.54 -3.33 -14.11
N ALA A 86 7.25 -3.61 -14.29
CA ALA A 86 6.55 -4.65 -13.53
C ALA A 86 7.08 -6.06 -13.82
N VAL A 87 7.35 -6.36 -15.10
CA VAL A 87 7.88 -7.66 -15.52
C VAL A 87 9.34 -7.83 -15.09
N GLU A 88 10.17 -6.79 -15.16
CA GLU A 88 11.53 -6.81 -14.64
C GLU A 88 11.54 -7.05 -13.13
N LEU A 89 10.70 -6.33 -12.38
CA LEU A 89 10.58 -6.54 -10.93
C LEU A 89 10.14 -7.97 -10.58
N LEU A 90 9.17 -8.52 -11.31
CA LEU A 90 8.76 -9.92 -11.16
C LEU A 90 9.94 -10.86 -11.41
N SER A 91 10.70 -10.63 -12.48
CA SER A 91 11.84 -11.47 -12.87
C SER A 91 12.94 -11.45 -11.81
N SER A 92 13.27 -10.27 -11.25
CA SER A 92 14.23 -10.14 -10.14
C SER A 92 13.75 -10.87 -8.88
N VAL A 93 12.46 -10.77 -8.54
CA VAL A 93 11.89 -11.45 -7.37
C VAL A 93 11.91 -12.97 -7.52
N LEU A 94 11.65 -13.49 -8.72
CA LEU A 94 11.64 -14.93 -9.01
C LEU A 94 13.03 -15.59 -8.92
N GLN A 95 14.11 -14.80 -8.96
CA GLN A 95 15.47 -15.30 -8.79
C GLN A 95 15.86 -15.52 -7.32
N TYR A 96 15.09 -14.97 -6.38
CA TYR A 96 15.30 -15.20 -4.97
C TYR A 96 14.98 -16.67 -4.62
N PRO A 97 15.76 -17.35 -3.76
CA PRO A 97 15.59 -18.79 -3.50
C PRO A 97 14.15 -19.19 -3.12
N GLU A 98 13.49 -18.36 -2.32
CA GLU A 98 12.08 -18.50 -1.97
C GLU A 98 11.35 -17.18 -2.30
N PRO A 99 10.74 -17.02 -3.49
CA PRO A 99 10.19 -15.73 -3.94
C PRO A 99 9.13 -15.14 -3.01
N LEU A 100 8.44 -15.97 -2.23
CA LEU A 100 7.46 -15.55 -1.23
C LEU A 100 8.08 -15.13 0.11
N ASP A 101 9.41 -15.06 0.21
CA ASP A 101 10.13 -14.51 1.35
C ASP A 101 11.06 -13.35 0.94
N THR A 102 11.04 -12.92 -0.32
CA THR A 102 11.91 -11.85 -0.84
C THR A 102 11.66 -10.51 -0.12
N PRO A 103 12.63 -10.00 0.67
CA PRO A 103 12.45 -8.77 1.45
C PRO A 103 12.58 -7.52 0.57
N ALA A 104 12.23 -6.35 1.12
CA ALA A 104 12.44 -5.04 0.49
C ALA A 104 13.21 -4.11 1.41
N ASN A 105 14.07 -3.26 0.84
CA ASN A 105 14.84 -2.27 1.60
C ASN A 105 14.09 -0.92 1.70
N ILE A 106 14.17 -0.28 2.87
CA ILE A 106 13.77 1.10 3.16
C ILE A 106 14.97 2.00 2.87
N GLY A 107 14.85 2.82 1.83
CA GLY A 107 15.91 3.73 1.41
C GLY A 107 16.53 3.25 0.10
N GLU A 108 17.85 3.16 0.06
CA GLU A 108 18.58 2.77 -1.15
C GLU A 108 18.27 1.30 -1.52
N PRO A 109 17.94 1.02 -2.80
CA PRO A 109 17.72 -0.34 -3.26
C PRO A 109 18.97 -1.21 -3.09
N ASP A 110 18.80 -2.41 -2.55
CA ASP A 110 19.87 -3.42 -2.48
C ASP A 110 19.95 -4.17 -3.81
N ASP A 111 20.92 -3.81 -4.64
CA ASP A 111 21.18 -4.41 -5.96
C ASP A 111 21.81 -5.81 -5.89
N THR A 112 22.11 -6.32 -4.69
CA THR A 112 22.63 -7.68 -4.50
C THR A 112 21.56 -8.73 -4.24
N THR A 113 20.29 -8.30 -4.13
CA THR A 113 19.17 -9.19 -3.76
C THR A 113 18.90 -10.28 -4.81
N SER A 114 19.19 -10.01 -6.09
CA SER A 114 19.04 -10.96 -7.19
C SER A 114 20.12 -10.74 -8.25
N LEU A 115 20.28 -11.69 -9.19
CA LEU A 115 21.21 -11.53 -10.31
C LEU A 115 20.78 -10.40 -11.27
N LEU A 116 19.49 -10.04 -11.26
CA LEU A 116 18.92 -8.92 -12.01
C LEU A 116 18.86 -7.61 -11.19
N GLY A 117 19.44 -7.58 -10.00
CA GLY A 117 19.49 -6.39 -9.17
C GLY A 117 18.45 -6.38 -8.04
N ALA A 118 17.94 -5.19 -7.73
CA ALA A 118 17.11 -4.95 -6.56
C ALA A 118 15.67 -5.43 -6.69
N THR A 119 15.04 -5.73 -5.54
CA THR A 119 13.63 -6.16 -5.44
C THR A 119 12.80 -5.19 -4.57
N PRO A 120 12.63 -3.92 -4.99
CA PRO A 120 11.91 -2.92 -4.21
C PRO A 120 10.44 -3.30 -3.94
N HIS A 121 9.85 -2.69 -2.92
CA HIS A 121 8.43 -2.87 -2.59
C HIS A 121 7.51 -2.17 -3.60
N GLN A 122 7.77 -0.87 -3.82
CA GLN A 122 7.07 -0.06 -4.80
C GLN A 122 8.05 0.56 -5.76
N ILE A 123 7.58 0.86 -6.97
CA ILE A 123 8.27 1.67 -7.93
C ILE A 123 7.29 2.75 -8.39
N ARG A 124 7.65 4.02 -8.21
CA ARG A 124 6.87 5.17 -8.68
C ARG A 124 7.67 5.94 -9.70
N GLY A 125 7.15 6.07 -10.90
CA GLY A 125 7.80 6.81 -11.99
C GLY A 125 7.04 8.08 -12.34
N TYR A 126 7.81 9.12 -12.66
CA TYR A 126 7.34 10.45 -13.01
C TYR A 126 7.93 10.84 -14.37
N VAL A 127 7.16 10.70 -15.45
CA VAL A 127 7.68 10.90 -16.82
C VAL A 127 7.94 12.37 -17.12
N PHE A 128 7.25 13.30 -16.45
CA PHE A 128 7.54 14.74 -16.61
C PHE A 128 8.91 15.14 -16.05
N ARG A 129 9.43 14.41 -15.05
CA ARG A 129 10.78 14.62 -14.48
C ARG A 129 11.80 13.59 -14.96
N PHE A 130 11.36 12.58 -15.69
CA PHE A 130 12.16 11.40 -16.04
C PHE A 130 12.85 10.80 -14.80
N SER A 131 12.11 10.69 -13.69
CA SER A 131 12.63 10.21 -12.40
C SER A 131 11.81 9.05 -11.85
N GLN A 132 12.45 8.19 -11.07
CA GLN A 132 11.85 7.03 -10.42
C GLN A 132 12.26 6.98 -8.95
N MET A 133 11.35 6.53 -8.08
CA MET A 133 11.60 6.30 -6.66
C MET A 133 11.06 4.95 -6.21
N THR A 134 11.65 4.38 -5.17
CA THR A 134 11.32 3.03 -4.69
C THR A 134 10.92 3.02 -3.20
N PRO A 135 9.80 3.64 -2.83
CA PRO A 135 9.40 3.69 -1.43
C PRO A 135 9.04 2.28 -0.93
N CYS A 136 9.36 2.03 0.33
CA CYS A 136 9.00 0.80 1.01
C CYS A 136 8.11 1.12 2.21
N VAL A 137 6.97 0.44 2.28
CA VAL A 137 5.94 0.68 3.29
C VAL A 137 5.60 -0.63 3.98
N ARG A 138 5.45 -0.58 5.31
CA ARG A 138 4.96 -1.71 6.09
C ARG A 138 3.44 -1.82 5.98
N ARG A 139 2.95 -3.05 6.09
CA ARG A 139 1.53 -3.33 6.14
C ARG A 139 0.87 -2.58 7.28
N PHE A 140 -0.30 -2.01 6.98
CA PHE A 140 -1.14 -1.37 7.96
C PHE A 140 -2.17 -2.36 8.54
N ASN A 141 -2.23 -2.45 9.87
CA ASN A 141 -3.09 -3.42 10.57
C ASN A 141 -4.59 -3.18 10.35
N LYS A 142 -4.99 -1.92 10.14
CA LYS A 142 -6.38 -1.52 9.89
C LYS A 142 -6.67 -1.32 8.39
N CYS A 143 -5.86 -1.93 7.52
CA CYS A 143 -6.09 -1.86 6.08
C CYS A 143 -7.40 -2.56 5.70
N VAL A 144 -8.21 -1.88 4.88
CA VAL A 144 -9.50 -2.38 4.35
C VAL A 144 -9.40 -3.59 3.41
N ALA A 145 -8.17 -4.00 3.04
CA ALA A 145 -7.95 -5.14 2.14
C ALA A 145 -7.14 -6.27 2.79
N CYS A 146 -5.93 -5.98 3.30
CA CYS A 146 -5.04 -7.01 3.84
C CYS A 146 -4.91 -6.97 5.38
N GLY A 147 -5.75 -6.20 6.08
CA GLY A 147 -5.81 -6.22 7.54
C GLY A 147 -6.37 -7.56 8.04
N SER A 148 -5.88 -8.02 9.20
CA SER A 148 -6.25 -9.33 9.74
C SER A 148 -7.75 -9.49 9.96
N SER A 149 -8.45 -8.44 10.40
CA SER A 149 -9.90 -8.50 10.60
C SER A 149 -10.66 -8.73 9.30
N VAL A 150 -10.20 -8.14 8.19
CA VAL A 150 -10.80 -8.32 6.86
C VAL A 150 -10.52 -9.72 6.32
N THR A 151 -9.28 -10.21 6.45
CA THR A 151 -8.92 -11.55 5.96
C THR A 151 -9.61 -12.65 6.77
N GLU A 152 -9.73 -12.50 8.09
CA GLU A 152 -10.47 -13.41 8.97
C GLU A 152 -11.98 -13.38 8.68
N ALA A 153 -12.57 -12.20 8.50
CA ALA A 153 -13.99 -12.06 8.14
C ALA A 153 -14.30 -12.73 6.79
N TYR A 154 -13.41 -12.57 5.81
CA TYR A 154 -13.51 -13.25 4.52
C TYR A 154 -13.34 -14.77 4.67
N ALA A 155 -12.36 -15.24 5.45
CA ALA A 155 -12.16 -16.67 5.66
C ALA A 155 -13.37 -17.34 6.33
N ALA A 156 -14.04 -16.64 7.25
CA ALA A 156 -15.20 -17.17 7.96
C ALA A 156 -16.49 -17.16 7.11
N ASN A 157 -16.72 -16.10 6.32
CA ASN A 157 -18.02 -15.86 5.67
C ASN A 157 -18.00 -15.97 4.14
N GLY A 158 -16.80 -16.02 3.54
CA GLY A 158 -16.57 -16.19 2.11
C GLY A 158 -17.38 -15.20 1.26
N TRP A 159 -18.16 -15.74 0.32
CA TRP A 159 -19.00 -14.96 -0.59
C TRP A 159 -19.99 -14.03 0.11
N LYS A 160 -20.54 -14.42 1.28
CA LYS A 160 -21.53 -13.57 1.98
C LYS A 160 -20.90 -12.25 2.43
N PHE A 161 -19.65 -12.30 2.88
CA PHE A 161 -18.88 -11.10 3.23
C PHE A 161 -18.64 -10.22 2.00
N VAL A 162 -18.22 -10.81 0.87
CA VAL A 162 -18.00 -10.04 -0.38
C VAL A 162 -19.29 -9.36 -0.83
N LYS A 163 -20.42 -10.07 -0.80
CA LYS A 163 -21.72 -9.49 -1.14
C LYS A 163 -22.07 -8.30 -0.25
N GLU A 164 -21.85 -8.41 1.06
CA GLU A 164 -22.14 -7.33 2.00
C GLU A 164 -21.27 -6.09 1.71
N VAL A 165 -19.96 -6.30 1.57
CA VAL A 165 -18.99 -5.26 1.21
C VAL A 165 -19.37 -4.53 -0.08
N MET A 166 -19.81 -5.26 -1.11
CA MET A 166 -20.20 -4.66 -2.39
C MET A 166 -21.48 -3.82 -2.31
N ASN A 167 -22.38 -4.12 -1.36
CA ASN A 167 -23.62 -3.37 -1.17
C ASN A 167 -23.45 -2.21 -0.17
N SER A 168 -22.47 -2.28 0.73
CA SER A 168 -22.23 -1.28 1.77
C SER A 168 -20.74 -0.93 1.87
N PRO A 169 -20.30 0.20 1.30
CA PRO A 169 -18.91 0.64 1.39
C PRO A 169 -18.41 0.88 2.82
N SER A 170 -19.28 1.36 3.72
CA SER A 170 -18.95 1.63 5.13
C SER A 170 -18.63 0.35 5.92
N PHE A 171 -19.17 -0.80 5.48
CA PHE A 171 -18.96 -2.07 6.16
C PHE A 171 -17.47 -2.48 6.23
N LEU A 172 -16.67 -2.15 5.20
CA LEU A 172 -15.23 -2.40 5.24
C LEU A 172 -14.51 -1.54 6.28
N GLU A 173 -14.94 -0.29 6.47
CA GLU A 173 -14.35 0.63 7.45
C GLU A 173 -14.65 0.14 8.87
N GLU A 174 -15.88 -0.32 9.12
CA GLU A 174 -16.29 -0.91 10.40
C GLU A 174 -15.51 -2.19 10.74
N VAL A 175 -15.39 -3.11 9.77
CA VAL A 175 -14.68 -4.40 9.97
C VAL A 175 -13.17 -4.17 10.13
N SER A 176 -12.59 -3.25 9.37
CA SER A 176 -11.18 -2.91 9.51
C SER A 176 -10.91 -2.10 10.79
N GLY A 177 -11.92 -1.43 11.35
CA GLY A 177 -11.79 -0.49 12.46
C GLY A 177 -11.18 0.85 12.05
N LEU A 178 -11.26 1.18 10.76
CA LEU A 178 -10.79 2.45 10.18
C LEU A 178 -11.72 3.61 10.56
N ASP A 179 -13.01 3.33 10.70
CA ASP A 179 -14.06 4.23 11.21
C ASP A 179 -13.68 4.84 12.58
N LYS A 180 -13.20 4.00 13.50
CA LYS A 180 -12.77 4.41 14.84
C LYS A 180 -11.50 5.23 14.80
N LEU A 181 -10.61 4.93 13.86
CA LEU A 181 -9.37 5.69 13.68
C LEU A 181 -9.68 7.09 13.16
N GLN A 182 -10.53 7.22 12.15
CA GLN A 182 -10.99 8.51 11.63
C GLN A 182 -11.66 9.34 12.72
N ALA A 183 -12.62 8.75 13.45
CA ALA A 183 -13.29 9.44 14.56
C ALA A 183 -12.33 9.86 15.68
N SER A 184 -11.26 9.11 15.93
CA SER A 184 -10.25 9.49 16.93
C SER A 184 -9.44 10.71 16.49
N VAL A 185 -9.18 10.86 15.18
CA VAL A 185 -8.45 12.01 14.62
C VAL A 185 -9.34 13.26 14.64
N ASP A 186 -10.62 13.13 14.27
CA ASP A 186 -11.56 14.26 14.26
C ASP A 186 -11.82 14.85 15.66
N ASN A 187 -11.67 14.03 16.70
CA ASN A 187 -11.77 14.48 18.10
C ASN A 187 -10.52 15.22 18.59
N VAL A 188 -9.39 15.18 17.86
CA VAL A 188 -8.21 16.00 18.16
C VAL A 188 -8.45 17.41 17.64
N GLN A 189 -9.14 18.23 18.44
CA GLN A 189 -9.20 19.67 18.22
C GLN A 189 -7.81 20.27 18.43
N ILE A 190 -7.15 20.65 17.34
CA ILE A 190 -5.93 21.47 17.41
C ILE A 190 -6.39 22.88 17.79
N GLU A 191 -6.29 23.22 19.07
CA GLU A 191 -6.36 24.62 19.53
C GLU A 191 -5.15 25.36 18.93
N PHE A 192 -5.35 26.00 17.78
CA PHE A 192 -4.43 27.03 17.31
C PHE A 192 -4.57 28.22 18.26
N SER A 193 -3.64 28.34 19.21
CA SER A 193 -3.46 29.57 19.97
C SER A 193 -2.89 30.62 19.02
N ASP A 194 -3.77 31.43 18.43
CA ASP A 194 -3.39 32.65 17.72
C ASP A 194 -2.77 33.63 18.74
N SER A 195 -1.46 33.52 18.95
CA SER A 195 -0.66 34.57 19.58
C SER A 195 0.20 35.25 18.52
N ASP A 196 -0.43 35.83 17.51
CA ASP A 196 0.20 36.81 16.62
C ASP A 196 0.32 38.15 17.36
N SER A 197 1.32 38.24 18.24
CA SER A 197 1.88 39.53 18.60
C SER A 197 2.72 40.02 17.42
N VAL A 198 2.12 40.85 16.57
CA VAL A 198 2.82 41.76 15.68
C VAL A 198 3.86 42.56 16.48
N MET A 199 5.13 42.17 16.41
CA MET A 199 6.24 43.07 16.69
C MET A 199 6.81 43.55 15.37
N SER A 200 6.48 44.80 15.08
CA SER A 200 7.22 45.67 14.17
C SER A 200 8.72 45.64 14.48
N LEU A 201 9.54 45.47 13.44
CA LEU A 201 10.83 46.14 13.24
C LEU A 201 11.17 46.11 11.75
#